data_AF-A0A427AVC6-F1
#
_entry.id   AF-A0A427AVC6-F1
#
_cell.length_a   1.000
_cell.length_b   1.000
_cell.length_c   1.000
_cell.angle_alpha   90.00
_cell.angle_beta   90.00
_cell.angle_gamma   90.00
#
_symmetry.space_group_name_H-M   'P 1'
#
loop_
_entity.id
_entity.type
_entity.pdbx_description
1 polymer ?
#
loop_
_entity_poly.entity_id
_entity_poly.type
_entity_poly.pdbx_seq_one_letter_code
_entity_poly.pdbx_strand_id
1 'polypeptide(L)'
;MVCNFDLYRPVRAVHTGPPGYRYADCPLPGEYHASVVLAHLPPAVAITAVFSPARGDRSRRLPRNFRLLEELERGEKGIGDGTVSYGMDDGDDIYMRSWTGTIIGPHNTVHEGRIYQLKLFCDKDYPDKPPSVRFHSRVNMTCVNPDTGLVDPRKFQVLGNWQREYMMEYILTQLKKEMAASQNRKLVQPPEGSFF
;
A
#
# COMPACT_ATOMS: atom_id res chain seq x y z
N MET A 1 -11.92 18.57 25.55
CA MET A 1 -10.86 19.59 25.47
C MET A 1 -10.63 19.84 23.98
N VAL A 2 -11.38 20.79 23.44
CA VAL A 2 -11.44 21.08 22.00
C VAL A 2 -10.54 22.27 21.75
N CYS A 3 -9.51 22.11 20.93
CA CYS A 3 -8.63 23.20 20.55
C CYS A 3 -9.36 24.11 19.56
N ASN A 4 -9.60 25.34 20.01
CA ASN A 4 -10.08 26.47 19.23
C ASN A 4 -8.98 26.91 18.25
N PHE A 5 -9.32 27.10 16.97
CA PHE A 5 -8.53 27.92 16.06
C PHE A 5 -9.49 28.78 15.22
N ASP A 6 -9.78 29.96 15.75
CA ASP A 6 -10.16 31.12 14.97
C ASP A 6 -9.04 31.45 13.98
N LEU A 7 -9.34 31.51 12.68
CA LEU A 7 -8.69 32.43 11.75
C LEU A 7 -9.60 32.68 10.54
N TYR A 8 -10.24 33.83 10.61
CA TYR A 8 -11.10 34.46 9.61
C TYR A 8 -10.28 34.84 8.36
N ARG A 9 -10.56 34.22 7.21
CA ARG A 9 -10.44 34.88 5.89
C ARG A 9 -11.51 34.30 4.94
N PRO A 10 -12.18 35.14 4.13
CA PRO A 10 -13.32 34.70 3.36
C PRO A 10 -12.86 33.81 2.20
N VAL A 11 -13.24 32.53 2.27
CA VAL A 11 -13.09 31.56 1.18
C VAL A 11 -13.86 32.09 -0.03
N ARG A 12 -13.16 32.43 -1.11
CA ARG A 12 -13.80 32.68 -2.40
C ARG A 12 -14.30 31.33 -2.93
N ALA A 13 -15.59 31.08 -2.79
CA ALA A 13 -16.24 29.93 -3.41
C ALA A 13 -16.18 30.07 -4.94
N VAL A 14 -15.37 29.25 -5.61
CA VAL A 14 -15.38 29.15 -7.07
C VAL A 14 -16.53 28.22 -7.47
N HIS A 15 -17.58 28.81 -8.05
CA HIS A 15 -18.73 28.10 -8.60
C HIS A 15 -18.39 27.59 -10.01
N THR A 16 -17.86 26.37 -10.13
CA THR A 16 -17.95 25.59 -11.38
C THR A 16 -17.92 24.09 -11.08
N GLY A 17 -19.09 23.52 -10.78
CA GLY A 17 -19.31 22.07 -10.65
C GLY A 17 -20.81 21.76 -10.76
N PRO A 18 -21.20 20.53 -11.15
CA PRO A 18 -22.62 20.15 -11.28
C PRO A 18 -23.37 20.29 -9.94
N PRO A 19 -24.70 20.52 -9.97
CA PRO A 19 -25.47 20.80 -8.76
C PRO A 19 -25.36 19.67 -7.74
N GLY A 20 -25.00 20.01 -6.50
CA GLY A 20 -24.89 19.06 -5.37
C GLY A 20 -23.48 18.85 -4.83
N TYR A 21 -22.44 19.35 -5.51
CA TYR A 21 -21.05 19.23 -5.06
C TYR A 21 -20.56 20.54 -4.42
N ARG A 22 -20.15 20.51 -3.15
CA ARG A 22 -19.45 21.62 -2.48
C ARG A 22 -17.97 21.26 -2.38
N TYR A 23 -17.13 22.04 -3.05
CA TYR A 23 -15.68 21.93 -2.96
C TYR A 23 -15.19 22.86 -1.85
N ALA A 24 -14.41 22.32 -0.90
CA ALA A 24 -13.68 23.11 0.06
C ALA A 24 -12.18 22.97 -0.24
N ASP A 25 -11.52 24.08 -0.56
CA ASP A 25 -10.07 24.14 -0.66
C ASP A 25 -9.49 24.29 0.75
N CYS A 26 -8.82 23.24 1.24
CA CYS A 26 -7.99 23.36 2.43
C CYS A 26 -6.57 23.77 1.97
N PRO A 27 -6.08 24.97 2.33
CA PRO A 27 -4.69 25.32 2.07
C PRO A 27 -3.83 24.49 3.01
N LEU A 28 -3.09 23.53 2.46
CA LEU A 28 -2.03 22.85 3.20
C LEU A 28 -0.77 23.74 3.20
N PRO A 29 0.07 23.71 4.24
CA PRO A 29 1.37 24.38 4.20
C PRO A 29 2.25 23.70 3.15
N GLY A 30 2.72 24.48 2.17
CA GLY A 30 3.40 23.98 0.96
C GLY A 30 2.42 23.85 -0.21
N GLU A 31 2.90 24.09 -1.43
CA GLU A 31 2.11 24.27 -2.66
C GLU A 31 1.32 23.03 -3.13
N TYR A 32 0.37 22.58 -2.32
CA TYR A 32 -0.59 21.51 -2.58
C TYR A 32 -2.00 22.09 -2.42
N HIS A 33 -2.85 21.95 -3.44
CA HIS A 33 -4.28 22.16 -3.31
C HIS A 33 -4.95 20.81 -3.03
N ALA A 34 -5.56 20.69 -1.86
CA ALA A 34 -6.45 19.59 -1.53
C ALA A 34 -7.88 20.02 -1.84
N SER A 35 -8.48 19.50 -2.91
CA SER A 35 -9.92 19.64 -3.12
C SER A 35 -10.60 18.45 -2.46
N VAL A 36 -11.20 18.68 -1.29
CA VAL A 36 -12.01 17.67 -0.60
C VAL A 36 -13.35 17.59 -1.33
N VAL A 37 -13.61 16.47 -2.01
CA VAL A 37 -14.92 16.20 -2.61
C VAL A 37 -15.73 15.40 -1.60
N LEU A 38 -16.65 16.07 -0.91
CA LEU A 38 -17.69 15.41 -0.13
C LEU A 38 -18.73 14.87 -1.12
N ALA A 39 -18.57 13.60 -1.52
CA ALA A 39 -19.60 12.90 -2.26
C ALA A 39 -20.65 12.41 -1.24
N HIS A 40 -21.82 13.05 -1.20
CA HIS A 40 -22.97 12.52 -0.48
C HIS A 40 -23.53 11.33 -1.27
N LEU A 41 -23.06 10.12 -0.97
CA LEU A 41 -23.72 8.88 -1.36
C LEU A 41 -24.37 8.25 -0.12
N PRO A 42 -25.69 8.07 -0.05
CA PRO A 42 -26.27 7.22 0.98
C PRO A 42 -25.85 5.76 0.72
N PRO A 43 -25.34 5.00 1.71
CA PRO A 43 -25.32 5.28 3.15
C PRO A 43 -23.97 5.73 3.74
N ALA A 44 -22.94 6.03 2.94
CA ALA A 44 -21.58 6.32 3.44
C ALA A 44 -20.99 7.61 2.82
N VAL A 45 -20.51 8.51 3.69
CA VAL A 45 -19.72 9.68 3.27
C VAL A 45 -18.38 9.20 2.75
N ALA A 46 -18.17 9.24 1.44
CA ALA A 46 -16.86 9.02 0.84
C ALA A 46 -16.13 10.36 0.79
N ILE A 47 -15.00 10.46 1.50
CA ILE A 47 -14.06 11.56 1.32
C ILE A 47 -13.19 11.18 0.13
N THR A 48 -13.58 11.60 -1.07
CA THR A 48 -12.71 11.47 -2.24
C THR A 48 -11.83 12.71 -2.28
N ALA A 49 -10.57 12.55 -1.92
CA ALA A 49 -9.61 13.63 -2.04
C ALA A 49 -9.07 13.65 -3.47
N VAL A 50 -9.48 14.65 -4.26
CA VAL A 50 -9.02 14.80 -5.65
C VAL A 50 -7.89 15.82 -5.65
N PHE A 51 -6.67 15.35 -5.91
CA PHE A 51 -5.47 16.20 -5.93
C PHE A 51 -5.07 16.51 -7.37
N SER A 52 -5.18 17.78 -7.74
CA SER A 52 -4.63 18.27 -9.01
C SER A 52 -3.25 18.87 -8.78
N PRO A 53 -2.21 18.45 -9.50
CA PRO A 53 -0.92 19.13 -9.44
C PRO A 53 -1.06 20.55 -9.99
N ALA A 54 -0.69 21.55 -9.18
CA ALA A 54 -0.46 22.89 -9.69
C ALA A 54 0.61 22.80 -10.78
N ARG A 55 0.32 23.38 -11.95
CA ARG A 55 1.12 23.22 -13.17
C ARG A 55 2.61 23.45 -12.89
N GLY A 56 3.45 22.51 -13.35
CA GLY A 56 4.82 22.86 -13.75
C GLY A 56 5.99 22.34 -12.92
N ASP A 57 5.82 21.33 -12.04
CA ASP A 57 6.99 20.73 -11.37
C ASP A 57 6.98 19.20 -11.47
N ARG A 58 7.93 18.67 -12.25
CA ARG A 58 8.15 17.21 -12.46
C ARG A 58 8.95 16.56 -11.32
N SER A 59 9.17 17.24 -10.19
CA SER A 59 9.98 16.71 -9.07
C SER A 59 9.37 16.93 -7.69
N ARG A 60 8.05 16.93 -7.54
CA ARG A 60 7.43 16.95 -6.20
C ARG A 60 7.32 15.54 -5.64
N ARG A 61 8.17 15.22 -4.64
CA ARG A 61 8.06 13.98 -3.87
C ARG A 61 6.70 13.94 -3.19
N LEU A 62 5.89 12.92 -3.51
CA LEU A 62 4.62 12.67 -2.82
C LEU A 62 4.90 12.36 -1.35
N PRO A 63 4.21 13.03 -0.40
CA PRO A 63 4.34 12.69 1.01
C PRO A 63 3.89 11.24 1.28
N ARG A 64 4.52 10.60 2.27
CA ARG A 64 4.29 9.19 2.66
C ARG A 64 2.82 8.79 2.69
N ASN A 65 1.98 9.56 3.39
CA ASN A 65 0.58 9.19 3.59
C ASN A 65 -0.21 9.22 2.28
N PHE A 66 0.10 10.13 1.34
CA PHE A 66 -0.52 10.14 0.02
C PHE A 66 -0.11 8.92 -0.80
N ARG A 67 1.16 8.52 -0.70
CA ARG A 67 1.63 7.28 -1.34
C ARG A 67 0.88 6.05 -0.80
N LEU A 68 0.70 5.97 0.51
CA LEU A 68 0.00 4.84 1.15
C LEU A 68 -1.50 4.84 0.84
N LEU A 69 -2.15 6.01 0.76
CA LEU A 69 -3.54 6.14 0.31
C LEU A 69 -3.71 5.71 -1.15
N GLU A 70 -2.80 6.12 -2.03
CA GLU A 70 -2.78 5.68 -3.43
C GLU A 70 -2.65 4.15 -3.52
N GLU A 71 -1.76 3.54 -2.73
CA GLU A 71 -1.63 2.09 -2.67
C GLU A 71 -2.88 1.42 -2.11
N LEU A 72 -3.52 1.97 -1.07
CA LEU A 72 -4.78 1.44 -0.54
C LEU A 72 -5.87 1.39 -1.60
N GLU A 73 -6.08 2.50 -2.31
CA GLU A 73 -7.09 2.60 -3.36
C GLU A 73 -6.84 1.59 -4.49
N ARG A 74 -5.57 1.34 -4.82
CA ARG A 74 -5.17 0.31 -5.80
C ARG A 74 -5.41 -1.10 -5.27
N GLY A 75 -5.18 -1.34 -3.98
CA GLY A 75 -5.49 -2.61 -3.32
C GLY A 75 -6.98 -2.94 -3.35
N GLU A 76 -7.84 -1.96 -3.08
CA GLU A 76 -9.30 -2.13 -3.05
C GLU A 76 -9.92 -2.34 -4.44
N LYS A 77 -9.34 -1.76 -5.48
CA LYS A 77 -9.79 -1.96 -6.87
C LYS A 77 -9.41 -3.33 -7.44
N GLY A 78 -8.58 -4.10 -6.72
CA GLY A 78 -8.02 -5.34 -7.21
C GLY A 78 -6.79 -5.12 -8.09
N ILE A 79 -5.88 -6.09 -8.03
CA ILE A 79 -4.54 -5.97 -8.61
C ILE A 79 -4.33 -7.07 -9.65
N GLY A 80 -3.99 -6.67 -10.87
CA GLY A 80 -3.57 -7.57 -11.93
C GLY A 80 -4.56 -8.70 -12.19
N ASP A 81 -4.08 -9.95 -12.07
CA ASP A 81 -4.83 -11.18 -12.27
C ASP A 81 -5.55 -11.68 -11.00
N GLY A 82 -5.53 -10.91 -9.91
CA GLY A 82 -6.15 -11.28 -8.63
C GLY A 82 -5.37 -12.31 -7.83
N THR A 83 -4.16 -12.69 -8.26
CA THR A 83 -3.34 -13.67 -7.54
C THR A 83 -2.48 -13.07 -6.43
N VAL A 84 -2.38 -11.75 -6.40
CA VAL A 84 -1.76 -10.99 -5.32
C VAL A 84 -2.73 -9.92 -4.85
N SER A 85 -2.80 -9.71 -3.55
CA SER A 85 -3.59 -8.64 -2.95
C SER A 85 -2.91 -8.09 -1.71
N TYR A 86 -3.25 -6.86 -1.34
CA TYR A 86 -2.82 -6.29 -0.07
C TYR A 86 -3.88 -5.31 0.43
N GLY A 87 -3.89 -5.10 1.75
CA GLY A 87 -4.76 -4.15 2.42
C GLY A 87 -4.21 -3.78 3.79
N MET A 88 -4.81 -2.77 4.42
CA MET A 88 -4.46 -2.41 5.79
C MET A 88 -4.78 -3.56 6.75
N ASP A 89 -3.90 -3.77 7.71
CA ASP A 89 -4.12 -4.77 8.76
C ASP A 89 -5.11 -4.29 9.83
N ASP A 90 -5.03 -3.00 10.14
CA ASP A 90 -5.89 -2.31 11.10
C ASP A 90 -6.42 -1.04 10.43
N GLY A 91 -7.73 -1.01 10.13
CA GLY A 91 -8.38 0.13 9.47
C GLY A 91 -8.41 1.41 10.32
N ASP A 92 -8.16 1.29 11.64
CA ASP A 92 -8.12 2.42 12.56
C ASP A 92 -6.70 3.02 12.68
N ASP A 93 -5.66 2.37 12.12
CA ASP A 93 -4.30 2.91 12.11
C ASP A 93 -4.17 4.08 11.14
N ILE A 94 -4.31 5.30 11.69
CA ILE A 94 -4.14 6.57 10.97
C ILE A 94 -2.77 6.72 10.30
N TYR A 95 -1.75 5.99 10.76
CA TYR A 95 -0.41 6.04 10.18
C TYR A 95 -0.22 5.03 9.06
N MET A 96 -1.17 4.12 8.83
CA MET A 96 -1.16 3.13 7.76
C MET A 96 0.18 2.36 7.71
N ARG A 97 0.66 1.92 8.87
CA ARG A 97 1.98 1.26 8.98
C ARG A 97 1.88 -0.22 8.71
N SER A 98 0.82 -0.86 9.18
CA SER A 98 0.66 -2.31 9.12
C SER A 98 -0.25 -2.72 7.97
N TRP A 99 0.26 -3.59 7.12
CA TRP A 99 -0.43 -4.10 5.93
C TRP A 99 -0.38 -5.61 5.91
N THR A 100 -1.46 -6.23 5.44
CA THR A 100 -1.54 -7.66 5.15
C THR A 100 -1.50 -7.85 3.65
N GLY A 101 -0.53 -8.63 3.18
CA GLY A 101 -0.41 -9.08 1.80
C GLY A 101 -0.82 -10.54 1.67
N THR A 102 -1.42 -10.89 0.53
CA THR A 102 -1.77 -12.26 0.18
C THR A 102 -1.17 -12.61 -1.17
N ILE A 103 -0.58 -13.81 -1.28
CA ILE A 103 -0.07 -14.38 -2.52
C ILE A 103 -0.72 -15.74 -2.72
N ILE A 104 -1.40 -15.92 -3.84
CA ILE A 104 -1.82 -17.23 -4.33
C ILE A 104 -0.62 -17.86 -5.04
N GLY A 105 -0.22 -19.05 -4.59
CA GLY A 105 0.98 -19.71 -5.08
C GLY A 105 0.92 -19.99 -6.58
N PRO A 106 2.04 -19.80 -7.31
CA PRO A 106 2.08 -19.95 -8.76
C PRO A 106 1.81 -21.39 -9.22
N HIS A 107 1.12 -21.52 -10.35
CA HIS A 107 0.87 -22.80 -11.03
C HIS A 107 2.17 -23.52 -11.41
N ASN A 108 2.10 -24.85 -11.52
CA ASN A 108 3.24 -25.71 -11.87
C ASN A 108 4.40 -25.63 -10.86
N THR A 109 4.09 -25.36 -9.59
CA THR A 109 5.05 -25.35 -8.49
C THR A 109 4.48 -26.07 -7.28
N VAL A 110 5.33 -26.41 -6.32
CA VAL A 110 4.93 -26.91 -4.99
C VAL A 110 4.04 -25.94 -4.19
N HIS A 111 3.95 -24.69 -4.64
CA HIS A 111 3.13 -23.66 -4.03
C HIS A 111 1.71 -23.58 -4.63
N GLU A 112 1.43 -24.28 -5.73
CA GLU A 112 0.14 -24.24 -6.42
C GLU A 112 -1.02 -24.58 -5.48
N GLY A 113 -2.10 -23.79 -5.56
CA GLY A 113 -3.30 -23.95 -4.74
C GLY A 113 -3.18 -23.43 -3.30
N ARG A 114 -1.98 -23.05 -2.84
CA ARG A 114 -1.76 -22.52 -1.48
C ARG A 114 -1.92 -21.02 -1.43
N ILE A 115 -2.43 -20.53 -0.30
CA ILE A 115 -2.57 -19.09 -0.02
C ILE A 115 -1.56 -18.70 1.07
N TYR A 116 -0.68 -17.76 0.77
CA TYR A 116 0.31 -17.26 1.72
C TYR A 116 -0.07 -15.87 2.19
N GLN A 117 -0.17 -15.70 3.51
CA GLN A 117 -0.31 -14.39 4.14
C GLN A 117 1.05 -13.84 4.54
N LEU A 118 1.23 -12.54 4.35
CA LEU A 118 2.41 -11.77 4.69
C LEU A 118 2.00 -10.52 5.45
N LYS A 119 2.89 -10.03 6.31
CA LYS A 119 2.83 -8.74 6.96
C LYS A 119 3.87 -7.83 6.33
N LEU A 120 3.42 -6.65 5.89
CA LEU A 120 4.29 -5.58 5.45
C LEU A 120 4.17 -4.44 6.45
N PHE A 121 5.31 -3.91 6.89
CA PHE A 121 5.36 -2.79 7.80
C PHE A 121 6.10 -1.61 7.16
N CYS A 122 5.33 -0.57 6.86
CA CYS A 122 5.76 0.68 6.25
C CYS A 122 6.10 1.69 7.34
N ASP A 123 7.38 1.82 7.70
CA ASP A 123 7.82 2.77 8.73
C ASP A 123 7.71 4.24 8.24
N LYS A 124 8.08 5.20 9.07
CA LYS A 124 8.02 6.65 8.80
C LYS A 124 8.82 7.08 7.56
N ASP A 125 9.85 6.33 7.22
CA ASP A 125 10.74 6.61 6.08
C ASP A 125 10.23 5.99 4.76
N TYR A 126 9.12 5.25 4.76
CA TYR A 126 8.50 4.77 3.52
C TYR A 126 7.94 5.96 2.71
N PRO A 127 8.08 6.01 1.37
CA PRO A 127 8.68 5.01 0.48
C PRO A 127 10.17 5.24 0.20
N ASP A 128 10.86 6.19 0.85
CA ASP A 128 12.29 6.40 0.62
C ASP A 128 13.14 5.22 1.13
N LYS A 129 12.66 4.50 2.15
CA LYS A 129 13.18 3.19 2.58
C LYS A 129 12.18 2.07 2.30
N PRO A 130 12.66 0.83 2.04
CA PRO A 130 11.77 -0.32 1.84
C PRO A 130 10.97 -0.62 3.11
N PRO A 131 9.76 -1.18 2.96
CA PRO A 131 9.02 -1.72 4.10
C PRO A 131 9.70 -3.00 4.58
N SER A 132 9.50 -3.35 5.85
CA SER A 132 9.86 -4.69 6.32
C SER A 132 8.79 -5.69 5.92
N VAL A 133 9.21 -6.88 5.48
CA VAL A 133 8.31 -7.91 4.95
C VAL A 133 8.55 -9.20 5.69
N ARG A 134 7.47 -9.79 6.20
CA ARG A 134 7.48 -11.05 6.93
C ARG A 134 6.35 -11.93 6.43
N PHE A 135 6.63 -13.20 6.17
CA PHE A 135 5.59 -14.20 5.98
C PHE A 135 4.91 -14.52 7.31
N HIS A 136 3.57 -14.49 7.31
CA HIS A 136 2.76 -15.00 8.40
C HIS A 136 2.54 -16.50 8.23
N SER A 137 2.17 -16.95 7.03
CA SER A 137 2.11 -18.36 6.67
C SER A 137 3.51 -18.95 6.52
N ARG A 138 3.77 -20.15 7.05
CA ARG A 138 5.07 -20.80 6.84
C ARG A 138 5.31 -21.09 5.37
N VAL A 139 6.51 -20.77 4.93
CA VAL A 139 6.97 -20.99 3.56
C VAL A 139 8.43 -21.41 3.59
N ASN A 140 8.81 -22.33 2.71
CA ASN A 140 10.20 -22.67 2.48
C ASN A 140 10.67 -22.02 1.18
N MET A 141 11.44 -20.94 1.30
CA MET A 141 12.00 -20.16 0.18
C MET A 141 13.40 -19.67 0.54
N THR A 142 14.28 -19.61 -0.46
CA THR A 142 15.69 -19.20 -0.29
C THR A 142 15.87 -17.80 0.32
N CYS A 143 14.97 -16.86 0.02
CA CYS A 143 15.01 -15.49 0.50
C CYS A 143 14.25 -15.25 1.83
N VAL A 144 13.68 -16.28 2.44
CA VAL A 144 12.89 -16.18 3.68
C VAL A 144 13.62 -16.90 4.82
N ASN A 145 13.66 -16.29 5.99
CA ASN A 145 14.18 -16.93 7.20
C ASN A 145 13.21 -18.04 7.67
N PRO A 146 13.67 -19.30 7.84
CA PRO A 146 12.81 -20.44 8.15
C PRO A 146 12.28 -20.47 9.59
N ASP A 147 12.79 -19.63 10.49
CA ASP A 147 12.35 -19.55 11.88
C ASP A 147 11.41 -18.36 12.11
N THR A 148 11.71 -17.22 11.48
CA THR A 148 10.97 -15.97 11.73
C THR A 148 10.01 -15.60 10.60
N GLY A 149 10.20 -16.13 9.39
CA GLY A 149 9.45 -15.71 8.20
C GLY A 149 9.90 -14.36 7.62
N LEU A 150 10.94 -13.72 8.17
CA LEU A 150 11.45 -12.46 7.64
C LEU A 150 12.11 -12.64 6.26
N VAL A 151 11.80 -11.75 5.33
CA VAL A 151 12.44 -11.71 4.01
C VAL A 151 13.80 -11.03 4.13
N ASP A 152 14.87 -11.69 3.70
CA ASP A 152 16.25 -11.16 3.75
C ASP A 152 16.51 -10.22 2.56
N PRO A 153 16.76 -8.91 2.79
CA PRO A 153 17.01 -7.94 1.72
C PRO A 153 18.24 -8.27 0.86
N ARG A 154 19.20 -9.03 1.39
CA ARG A 154 20.40 -9.43 0.65
C ARG A 154 20.11 -10.53 -0.38
N LYS A 155 19.08 -11.33 -0.13
CA LYS A 155 18.66 -12.42 -1.01
C LYS A 155 17.51 -12.02 -1.93
N PHE A 156 16.78 -10.97 -1.59
CA PHE A 156 15.66 -10.46 -2.36
C PHE A 156 15.95 -9.07 -2.92
N GLN A 157 16.31 -9.02 -4.20
CA GLN A 157 16.84 -7.83 -4.88
C GLN A 157 15.94 -6.59 -4.79
N VAL A 158 14.62 -6.76 -4.73
CA VAL A 158 13.67 -5.65 -4.62
C VAL A 158 13.86 -4.86 -3.33
N LEU A 159 14.12 -5.55 -2.21
CA LEU A 159 14.41 -4.89 -0.94
C LEU A 159 15.87 -4.45 -0.85
N GLY A 160 16.80 -5.20 -1.44
CA GLY A 160 18.23 -4.86 -1.45
C GLY A 160 18.55 -3.60 -2.27
N ASN A 161 17.88 -3.40 -3.40
CA ASN A 161 18.06 -2.28 -4.32
C ASN A 161 16.79 -1.39 -4.38
N TRP A 162 16.19 -1.14 -3.23
CA TRP A 162 14.90 -0.44 -3.13
C TRP A 162 14.91 0.90 -3.87
N GLN A 163 13.89 1.11 -4.69
CA GLN A 163 13.59 2.39 -5.34
C GLN A 163 12.25 2.89 -4.80
N ARG A 164 12.15 4.19 -4.51
CA ARG A 164 10.95 4.80 -3.94
C ARG A 164 9.72 4.70 -4.84
N GLU A 165 9.92 4.46 -6.14
CA GLU A 165 8.88 4.23 -7.14
C GLU A 165 8.23 2.84 -6.99
N TYR A 166 8.89 1.92 -6.29
CA TYR A 166 8.31 0.61 -5.98
C TYR A 166 7.15 0.75 -4.98
N MET A 167 6.24 -0.22 -5.08
CA MET A 167 5.01 -0.32 -4.30
C MET A 167 4.96 -1.70 -3.65
N MET A 168 4.09 -1.85 -2.65
CA MET A 168 3.82 -3.14 -2.00
C MET A 168 3.39 -4.21 -3.00
N GLU A 169 2.58 -3.83 -3.99
CA GLU A 169 2.25 -4.69 -5.14
C GLU A 169 3.48 -5.32 -5.80
N TYR A 170 4.49 -4.49 -6.04
CA TYR A 170 5.70 -4.92 -6.73
C TYR A 170 6.47 -5.92 -5.89
N ILE A 171 6.56 -5.70 -4.58
CA ILE A 171 7.15 -6.64 -3.62
C ILE A 171 6.44 -8.00 -3.72
N LEU A 172 5.11 -8.04 -3.61
CA LEU A 172 4.33 -9.28 -3.63
C LEU A 172 4.46 -10.01 -4.97
N THR A 173 4.41 -9.26 -6.08
CA THR A 173 4.57 -9.82 -7.42
C THR A 173 5.95 -10.44 -7.63
N GLN A 174 7.00 -9.82 -7.08
CA GLN A 174 8.36 -10.33 -7.18
C GLN A 174 8.61 -11.51 -6.23
N LEU A 175 7.99 -11.53 -5.04
CA LEU A 175 7.99 -12.72 -4.18
C LEU A 175 7.30 -13.91 -4.85
N LYS A 176 6.17 -13.68 -5.54
CA LYS A 176 5.51 -14.72 -6.35
C LYS A 176 6.42 -15.24 -7.46
N LYS A 177 7.19 -14.37 -8.12
CA LYS A 177 8.20 -14.79 -9.11
C LYS A 177 9.32 -15.62 -8.48
N GLU A 178 9.77 -15.25 -7.29
CA GLU A 178 10.74 -16.04 -6.54
C GLU A 178 10.20 -17.44 -6.20
N MET A 179 8.92 -17.58 -5.85
CA MET A 179 8.30 -18.91 -5.65
C MET A 179 8.39 -19.80 -6.91
N ALA A 180 8.28 -19.19 -8.11
CA ALA A 180 8.40 -19.88 -9.38
C ALA A 180 9.84 -20.09 -9.86
N ALA A 181 10.83 -19.48 -9.20
CA ALA A 181 12.24 -19.62 -9.55
C ALA A 181 12.70 -21.09 -9.43
N SER A 182 13.67 -21.48 -10.27
CA SER A 182 14.17 -22.86 -10.34
C SER A 182 14.60 -23.43 -8.98
N GLN A 183 15.18 -22.58 -8.14
CA GLN A 183 15.66 -22.88 -6.79
C GLN A 183 14.55 -23.07 -5.74
N ASN A 184 13.37 -22.50 -5.96
CA ASN A 184 12.27 -22.50 -4.98
C ASN A 184 11.10 -23.40 -5.40
N ARG A 185 10.80 -23.49 -6.70
CA ARG A 185 9.57 -24.13 -7.24
C ARG A 185 9.39 -25.61 -6.89
N LYS A 186 10.45 -26.29 -6.42
CA LYS A 186 10.47 -27.72 -6.02
C LYS A 186 10.83 -27.93 -4.54
N LEU A 187 11.02 -26.87 -3.75
CA LEU A 187 11.38 -27.01 -2.34
C LEU A 187 10.24 -27.62 -1.55
N VAL A 188 10.55 -28.61 -0.71
CA VAL A 188 9.55 -29.22 0.18
C VAL A 188 8.98 -28.15 1.08
N GLN A 189 7.67 -27.96 0.99
CA GLN A 189 6.96 -26.96 1.78
C GLN A 189 6.46 -27.54 3.10
N PRO A 190 6.36 -26.72 4.16
CA PRO A 190 5.70 -27.11 5.39
C PRO A 190 4.20 -27.43 5.15
N PRO A 191 3.53 -28.08 6.12
CA PRO A 191 2.09 -28.30 6.06
C PRO A 191 1.33 -27.00 5.82
N GLU A 192 0.31 -27.06 4.98
CA GLU A 192 -0.58 -25.92 4.74
C GLU A 192 -1.27 -25.49 6.04
N GLY A 193 -1.54 -24.20 6.20
CA GLY A 193 -2.14 -23.65 7.41
C GLY A 193 -1.19 -23.59 8.61
N SER A 194 0.11 -23.83 8.43
CA SER A 194 1.11 -23.53 9.46
C SER A 194 1.54 -22.06 9.39
N PHE A 195 1.78 -21.47 10.56
CA PHE A 195 2.15 -20.05 10.72
C PHE A 195 3.46 -19.89 11.51
N PHE A 196 4.10 -18.72 11.39
CA PHE A 196 5.35 -18.38 12.10
C PHE A 196 5.11 -17.76 13.47
#